data_AF-A0A4Y2AHF2-F1
#
_entry.id   AF-A0A4Y2AHF2-F1
#
_cell.length_a   1.000
_cell.length_b   1.000
_cell.length_c   1.000
_cell.angle_alpha   90.00
_cell.angle_beta   90.00
_cell.angle_gamma   90.00
#
_symmetry.space_group_name_H-M   'P 1'
#
loop_
_entity.id
_entity.type
_entity.pdbx_description
1 polymer ?
#
loop_
_entity_poly.entity_id
_entity_poly.type
_entity_poly.pdbx_seq_one_letter_code
_entity_poly.pdbx_strand_id
1 'polypeptide(L)'
;MLHDSRKHIRELAVKRILGARDEKTNSGGLRFSKLPELNFEAADYIYLIDCSNCVVTEPPLTMHIKDKDLKEMREEEQIPALTFEEFLCHTQSVE
;
A
#
# COMPACT_ATOMS: atom_id res chain seq x y z
N MET A 1 1.82 6.06 0.41
CA MET A 1 2.38 5.49 -0.83
C MET A 1 1.46 5.66 -2.04
N LEU A 2 0.20 5.17 -2.03
CA LEU A 2 -0.71 5.30 -3.18
C LEU A 2 -1.02 6.76 -3.55
N HIS A 3 -1.16 7.64 -2.55
CA HIS A 3 -1.38 9.08 -2.72
C HIS A 3 -0.07 9.90 -2.63
N ASP A 4 1.10 9.26 -2.79
CA ASP A 4 2.38 9.99 -2.78
C ASP A 4 2.53 10.84 -4.05
N SER A 5 3.13 12.02 -3.95
CA SER A 5 3.35 12.90 -5.11
C SER A 5 4.35 12.33 -6.11
N ARG A 6 5.28 11.47 -5.66
CA ARG A 6 6.32 10.86 -6.47
C ARG A 6 5.78 9.63 -7.22
N LYS A 7 5.80 9.69 -8.56
CA LYS A 7 5.28 8.62 -9.44
C LYS A 7 5.82 7.23 -9.10
N HIS A 8 7.14 7.10 -8.96
CA HIS A 8 7.80 5.81 -8.70
C HIS A 8 7.32 5.15 -7.38
N ILE A 9 6.88 5.94 -6.39
CA ILE A 9 6.34 5.43 -5.12
C ILE A 9 4.93 4.91 -5.29
N ARG A 10 4.09 5.62 -6.04
CA ARG A 10 2.75 5.16 -6.38
C ARG A 10 2.81 3.85 -7.15
N GLU A 11 3.70 3.76 -8.14
CA GLU A 11 3.93 2.52 -8.89
C GLU A 11 4.36 1.36 -7.97
N LEU A 12 5.26 1.64 -7.02
CA LEU A 12 5.69 0.65 -6.02
C LEU A 12 4.51 0.20 -5.14
N ALA A 13 3.64 1.12 -4.74
CA ALA A 13 2.44 0.81 -3.96
C ALA A 13 1.49 -0.14 -4.72
N VAL A 14 1.20 0.18 -5.99
CA VAL A 14 0.36 -0.65 -6.87
C VAL A 14 0.94 -2.05 -7.01
N LYS A 15 2.25 -2.17 -7.26
CA LYS A 15 2.93 -3.47 -7.35
C LYS A 15 2.77 -4.29 -6.06
N ARG A 16 2.96 -3.66 -4.90
CA ARG A 16 2.81 -4.32 -3.59
C ARG A 16 1.37 -4.81 -3.35
N ILE A 17 0.37 -4.01 -3.73
CA ILE A 17 -1.05 -4.37 -3.56
C ILE A 17 -1.44 -5.54 -4.49
N LEU A 18 -1.04 -5.49 -5.76
CA LEU A 18 -1.32 -6.57 -6.71
C LEU A 18 -0.65 -7.88 -6.26
N GLY A 19 0.62 -7.83 -5.84
CA GLY A 19 1.31 -9.02 -5.30
C GLY A 19 0.61 -9.58 -4.05
N ALA A 20 0.13 -8.72 -3.16
CA ALA A 20 -0.61 -9.14 -1.97
C ALA A 20 -2.00 -9.75 -2.28
N ARG A 21 -2.62 -9.40 -3.43
CA ARG A 21 -3.85 -10.04 -3.92
C ARG A 21 -3.57 -11.43 -4.47
N ASP A 22 -2.48 -11.60 -5.21
CA ASP A 22 -2.09 -12.88 -5.81
C ASP A 22 -1.74 -13.93 -4.73
N GLU A 23 -1.07 -13.51 -3.64
CA GLU A 23 -0.74 -14.39 -2.51
C GLU A 23 -1.96 -14.85 -1.68
N LYS A 24 -3.13 -14.20 -1.83
CA LYS A 24 -4.34 -14.44 -1.04
C LYS A 24 -4.96 -15.84 -1.25
N THR A 25 -4.41 -16.63 -2.17
CA THR A 25 -4.92 -17.96 -2.54
C THR A 25 -4.71 -19.02 -1.44
N ASN A 26 -3.80 -18.83 -0.47
CA ASN A 26 -3.40 -19.93 0.43
C ASN A 26 -3.90 -19.86 1.89
N SER A 27 -4.52 -18.75 2.36
CA SER A 27 -4.82 -18.57 3.80
C SER A 27 -6.28 -18.79 4.21
N GLY A 28 -7.17 -19.23 3.30
CA GLY A 28 -8.60 -19.43 3.62
C GLY A 28 -9.33 -18.14 4.02
N GLY A 29 -8.83 -16.97 3.61
CA GLY A 29 -9.41 -15.66 3.93
C GLY A 29 -8.95 -15.04 5.25
N LEU A 30 -8.11 -15.72 6.03
CA LEU A 30 -7.51 -15.15 7.24
C LEU A 30 -6.36 -14.20 6.90
N ARG A 31 -6.37 -13.01 7.52
CA ARG A 31 -5.26 -12.06 7.51
C ARG A 31 -4.37 -12.32 8.72
N PHE A 32 -3.13 -12.73 8.47
CA PHE A 32 -2.13 -12.86 9.53
C PHE A 32 -1.42 -11.52 9.74
N SER A 33 -1.41 -11.03 10.98
CA SER A 33 -0.61 -9.86 11.36
C SER A 33 0.81 -10.32 11.67
N LYS A 34 1.63 -10.52 10.64
CA LYS A 34 3.08 -10.69 10.80
C LYS A 34 3.72 -9.30 10.79
N LEU A 35 4.50 -8.98 11.82
CA LEU A 35 5.23 -7.73 11.87
C LEU A 35 6.38 -7.78 10.87
N PRO A 36 6.47 -6.82 9.92
CA PRO A 36 7.62 -6.71 9.05
C PRO A 36 8.82 -6.18 9.82
N GLU A 37 10.02 -6.50 9.34
CA GLU A 37 11.25 -5.94 9.88
C GLU A 37 11.37 -4.47 9.46
N LEU A 38 11.80 -3.62 10.40
CA LEU A 38 11.98 -2.19 10.18
C LEU A 38 13.45 -1.88 9.90
N ASN A 39 13.70 -1.21 8.78
CA ASN A 39 15.02 -0.73 8.43
C ASN A 39 15.23 0.69 8.97
N PHE A 40 15.84 0.81 10.15
CA PHE A 40 16.15 2.10 10.77
C PHE A 40 17.24 2.90 10.05
N GLU A 41 18.02 2.26 9.17
CA GLU A 41 19.04 2.93 8.35
C GLU A 41 18.46 3.52 7.05
N ALA A 42 17.16 3.32 6.80
CA ALA A 42 16.50 3.79 5.60
C ALA A 42 16.51 5.33 5.51
N ALA A 43 17.08 5.86 4.43
CA ALA A 43 17.03 7.29 4.12
C ALA A 43 15.66 7.77 3.61
N ASP A 44 14.81 6.84 3.15
CA ASP A 44 13.46 7.12 2.66
C ASP A 44 12.49 6.09 3.25
N TYR A 45 11.30 6.56 3.60
CA TYR A 45 10.23 5.76 4.19
C TYR A 45 9.82 4.57 3.31
N ILE A 46 10.05 4.63 1.99
CA ILE A 46 9.74 3.52 1.08
C ILE A 46 10.53 2.24 1.38
N TYR A 47 11.71 2.39 1.98
CA TYR A 47 12.61 1.31 2.38
C TYR A 47 12.54 1.00 3.88
N LEU A 48 11.77 1.78 4.64
CA LEU A 48 11.64 1.62 6.08
C LEU A 48 11.03 0.26 6.45
N ILE A 49 10.11 -0.24 5.64
CA ILE A 49 9.44 -1.52 5.85
C ILE A 49 9.92 -2.51 4.79
N ASP A 50 10.60 -3.58 5.22
CA ASP A 50 10.94 -4.68 4.34
C ASP A 50 9.73 -5.62 4.15
N CYS A 51 9.01 -5.41 3.05
CA CYS A 51 7.89 -6.26 2.65
C CYS A 51 8.32 -7.54 1.92
N SER A 52 9.61 -7.78 1.69
CA SER A 52 10.07 -8.97 0.92
C SER A 52 9.96 -10.27 1.73
N ASN A 53 10.17 -10.20 3.05
CA ASN A 53 10.16 -11.35 3.96
C ASN A 53 8.84 -11.50 4.76
N CYS A 54 7.86 -10.62 4.50
CA CYS A 54 6.58 -10.59 5.18
C CYS A 54 5.45 -10.98 4.22
N VAL A 55 4.55 -11.83 4.67
CA VAL A 55 3.28 -12.07 3.97
C VAL A 55 2.47 -10.79 4.05
N VAL A 56 2.39 -10.05 2.94
CA VAL A 56 1.62 -8.82 2.87
C VAL A 56 0.21 -9.18 2.42
N THR A 57 -0.78 -8.80 3.21
CA THR A 57 -2.18 -8.92 2.79
C THR A 57 -2.65 -7.62 2.17
N GLU A 58 -3.58 -7.74 1.23
CA GLU A 58 -4.15 -6.58 0.58
C GLU A 58 -4.75 -5.60 1.62
N PRO A 59 -4.40 -4.30 1.56
CA PRO A 59 -4.97 -3.28 2.44
C PRO A 59 -6.51 -3.25 2.34
N PRO A 60 -7.25 -3.17 3.46
CA PRO A 60 -8.71 -3.07 3.42
C PRO A 60 -9.21 -1.86 2.63
N LEU A 61 -8.47 -0.74 2.66
CA LEU A 61 -8.80 0.47 1.90
C LEU A 61 -8.76 0.28 0.38
N THR A 62 -8.08 -0.76 -0.13
CA THR A 62 -8.00 -1.01 -1.57
C THR A 62 -8.92 -2.13 -2.04
N MET A 63 -9.55 -2.88 -1.13
CA MET A 63 -10.37 -4.06 -1.46
C MET A 63 -11.49 -3.81 -2.47
N HIS A 64 -12.04 -2.60 -2.51
CA HIS A 64 -13.13 -2.23 -3.41
C HIS A 64 -12.64 -1.80 -4.81
N ILE A 65 -11.33 -1.55 -4.97
CA ILE A 65 -10.70 -1.09 -6.21
C ILE A 65 -10.36 -2.31 -7.07
N LYS A 66 -10.69 -2.32 -8.37
CA LYS A 66 -10.37 -3.49 -9.23
C LYS A 66 -8.91 -3.45 -9.68
N ASP A 67 -8.35 -4.63 -9.99
CA ASP A 67 -6.96 -4.72 -10.47
C ASP A 67 -6.71 -3.89 -11.73
N LYS A 68 -7.69 -3.80 -12.63
CA LYS A 68 -7.60 -2.96 -13.83
C LYS A 68 -7.42 -1.49 -13.47
N ASP A 69 -8.19 -0.99 -12.50
CA ASP A 69 -8.14 0.41 -12.08
C ASP A 69 -6.80 0.68 -11.39
N LEU A 70 -6.30 -0.24 -10.55
CA LEU A 70 -4.95 -0.17 -9.96
C LEU A 70 -3.84 -0.15 -11.02
N LYS A 71 -3.98 -0.93 -12.10
CA LYS A 71 -3.00 -0.95 -13.21
C LYS A 71 -3.03 0.35 -14.00
N GLU A 72 -4.20 0.93 -14.24
CA GLU A 72 -4.35 2.25 -14.88
C GLU A 72 -3.66 3.34 -14.04
N MET A 73 -3.75 3.28 -12.69
CA MET A 73 -3.01 4.20 -11.79
C MET A 73 -1.49 4.17 -11.95
N ARG A 74 -0.94 3.07 -12.50
CA ARG A 74 0.49 2.93 -12.77
C ARG A 74 0.91 3.71 -14.02
N GLU A 75 0.03 3.80 -15.00
CA GLU A 75 0.31 4.40 -16.31
C GLU A 75 -0.03 5.89 -16.34
N GLU A 76 -1.09 6.28 -15.65
CA GLU A 76 -1.52 7.68 -15.54
C GLU A 76 -0.54 8.52 -14.69
N GLU A 77 -0.24 9.74 -15.15
CA GLU A 77 0.57 10.70 -14.38
C GLU A 77 -0.21 11.29 -13.21
N GLN A 78 -1.55 11.35 -13.36
CA GLN A 78 -2.50 11.75 -12.35
C GLN A 78 -3.15 10.50 -11.72
N ILE A 79 -3.40 10.57 -10.42
CA ILE A 79 -4.20 9.55 -9.76
C ILE A 79 -5.62 9.71 -10.35
N PRO A 80 -6.24 8.67 -10.94
CA PRO A 80 -7.67 8.69 -11.20
C PRO A 80 -8.37 9.19 -9.94
N ALA A 81 -9.46 9.96 -10.03
CA ALA A 81 -10.17 10.54 -8.89
C ALA A 81 -10.77 9.44 -7.99
N LEU A 82 -9.90 8.68 -7.34
CA LEU A 82 -10.17 7.71 -6.32
C LEU A 82 -10.18 8.56 -5.07
N THR A 83 -11.40 8.95 -4.69
CA THR A 83 -11.64 9.66 -3.44
C THR A 83 -11.33 8.69 -2.31
N PHE A 84 -10.05 8.56 -1.96
CA PHE A 84 -9.69 8.02 -0.67
C PHE A 84 -10.32 8.94 0.36
N GLU A 85 -11.08 8.39 1.27
CA GLU A 85 -11.63 9.16 2.37
C GLU A 85 -10.45 9.73 3.16
N GLU A 86 -10.34 11.07 3.20
CA GLU A 86 -9.30 11.74 3.95
C GLU A 86 -9.60 11.60 5.43
N PHE A 87 -8.96 10.63 6.06
CA PHE A 87 -8.95 10.55 7.50
C PHE A 87 -8.02 11.64 8.03
N LEU A 88 -8.57 12.64 8.71
CA LEU A 88 -7.81 13.64 9.46
C LEU A 88 -7.15 12.96 10.67
N CYS A 89 -6.05 12.25 10.44
CA CYS A 89 -5.35 11.49 11.48
C CYS A 89 -4.54 12.37 12.45
N HIS A 90 -4.48 13.69 12.23
CA HIS A 90 -3.60 14.63 12.93
C HIS A 90 -4.29 15.89 13.44
N THR A 91 -5.52 15.79 13.96
CA THR A 91 -6.23 16.93 14.57
C THR A 91 -5.88 17.18 16.04
N GLN A 92 -5.11 16.31 16.69
CA GLN A 92 -4.83 16.45 18.13
C GLN A 92 -3.33 16.59 18.41
N SER A 93 -2.97 17.72 19.05
CA SER A 93 -1.68 17.89 19.72
C SER A 93 -1.59 16.85 20.83
N VAL A 94 -0.63 15.93 20.74
CA VAL A 94 -0.26 15.08 21.87
C VAL A 94 0.82 15.84 22.62
N GLU A 95 0.44 16.43 23.76
CA GLU A 95 1.37 16.99 24.75
C GLU A 95 2.26 15.90 25.36
#